data_AF-A0A9E0TDB9-F1
#
_entry.id   AF-A0A9E0TDB9-F1
#
_cell.length_a   1.000
_cell.length_b   1.000
_cell.length_c   1.000
_cell.angle_alpha   90.00
_cell.angle_beta   90.00
_cell.angle_gamma   90.00
#
_symmetry.space_group_name_H-M   'P 1'
#
loop_
_entity.id
_entity.type
_entity.pdbx_description
1 polymer ?
#
loop_
_entity_poly.entity_id
_entity_poly.type
_entity_poly.pdbx_seq_one_letter_code
_entity_poly.pdbx_strand_id
1 'polypeptide(L)'
;MKHMLAAASALLLSSSLWAAPISLGDAEKYTLLGSNGIVNLGSAADIKGNVGAANALILGSGVAVHGDAYYRTVVSAPSATIAGTGTTQGSSTFWSSLVADLAKASQQASALGGKNQGSIMSNTVLKSSGDLSVFSYNNLLLSGGKSLTLKGKAGDQFIINISGNFMLGGGAAIILDGISADDVLFNYTGSNFNVAAGTMAGNFLAPNATMVLGDGLHLDGVRFLAQGIIGNLQTVHGLTVRDTPPTNPVPEPASLALVALGLLGTGLAVRRRRR
;
A
#
# COMPACT_ATOMS: atom_id res chain seq x y z
N MET A 1 16.27 -48.60 -42.72
CA MET A 1 16.98 -47.49 -42.06
C MET A 1 15.94 -46.53 -41.52
N LYS A 2 15.78 -46.49 -40.19
CA LYS A 2 14.75 -45.70 -39.48
C LYS A 2 15.40 -44.40 -38.99
N HIS A 3 14.85 -43.25 -39.35
CA HIS A 3 15.22 -41.97 -38.75
C HIS A 3 14.09 -41.52 -37.81
N MET A 4 14.37 -41.53 -36.50
CA MET A 4 13.52 -40.90 -35.48
C MET A 4 13.94 -39.43 -35.36
N LEU A 5 13.01 -38.51 -35.62
CA LEU A 5 13.13 -37.10 -35.28
C LEU A 5 12.54 -36.92 -33.87
N ALA A 6 13.38 -36.56 -32.90
CA ALA A 6 12.94 -36.19 -31.56
C ALA A 6 12.66 -34.68 -31.52
N ALA A 7 11.40 -34.30 -31.37
CA ALA A 7 11.00 -32.92 -31.10
C ALA A 7 11.03 -32.68 -29.59
N ALA A 8 11.95 -31.84 -29.13
CA ALA A 8 12.01 -31.39 -27.74
C ALA A 8 11.09 -30.17 -27.57
N SER A 9 9.91 -30.38 -26.98
CA SER A 9 9.04 -29.29 -26.52
C SER A 9 9.57 -28.74 -25.20
N ALA A 10 10.11 -27.52 -25.21
CA ALA A 10 10.44 -26.79 -24.00
C ALA A 10 9.17 -26.13 -23.44
N LEU A 11 8.65 -26.64 -22.32
CA LEU A 11 7.63 -25.95 -21.54
C LEU A 11 8.29 -24.74 -20.86
N LEU A 12 7.97 -23.54 -21.33
CA LEU A 12 8.26 -22.30 -20.62
C LEU A 12 7.23 -22.14 -19.50
N LEU A 13 7.63 -22.42 -18.26
CA LEU A 13 6.86 -22.06 -17.08
C LEU A 13 6.96 -20.54 -16.91
N SER A 14 5.91 -19.82 -17.30
CA SER A 14 5.77 -18.40 -17.01
C SER A 14 5.44 -18.23 -15.52
N SER A 15 6.41 -17.82 -14.71
CA SER A 15 6.13 -17.29 -13.37
C SER A 15 5.46 -15.92 -13.54
N SER A 16 4.14 -15.85 -13.34
CA SER A 16 3.44 -14.57 -13.24
C SER A 16 3.93 -13.85 -11.98
N LEU A 17 4.67 -12.75 -12.16
CA LEU A 17 5.00 -11.83 -11.08
C LEU A 17 3.79 -10.91 -10.86
N TRP A 18 3.13 -11.08 -9.72
CA TRP A 18 1.95 -10.31 -9.33
C TRP A 18 2.39 -9.00 -8.69
N ALA A 19 2.27 -7.89 -9.43
CA ALA A 19 2.26 -6.57 -8.82
C ALA A 19 1.02 -6.45 -7.93
N ALA A 20 1.10 -5.70 -6.84
CA ALA A 20 -0.11 -5.22 -6.17
C ALA A 20 -1.01 -4.57 -7.24
N PRO A 21 -2.33 -4.84 -7.23
CA PRO A 21 -3.21 -4.49 -8.35
C PRO A 21 -3.33 -2.97 -8.51
N ILE A 22 -2.92 -2.23 -7.48
CA ILE A 22 -2.98 -0.79 -7.41
C ILE A 22 -1.61 -0.27 -6.98
N SER A 23 -0.99 0.52 -7.86
CA SER A 23 0.25 1.21 -7.58
C SER A 23 -0.03 2.45 -6.75
N LEU A 24 0.66 2.58 -5.60
CA LEU A 24 0.62 3.78 -4.77
C LEU A 24 1.63 4.86 -5.23
N GLY A 25 2.47 4.55 -6.23
CA GLY A 25 3.46 5.47 -6.75
C GLY A 25 4.47 5.88 -5.67
N ASP A 26 4.84 7.16 -5.64
CA ASP A 26 5.79 7.67 -4.64
C ASP A 26 5.22 7.67 -3.22
N ALA A 27 3.90 7.49 -3.06
CA ALA A 27 3.26 7.44 -1.76
C ALA A 27 3.54 6.12 -1.00
N GLU A 28 4.00 5.07 -1.69
CA GLU A 28 4.24 3.75 -1.08
C GLU A 28 5.33 3.79 0.01
N LYS A 29 6.28 4.72 -0.08
CA LYS A 29 7.36 4.84 0.91
C LYS A 29 6.92 5.42 2.25
N TYR A 30 5.70 5.92 2.37
CA TYR A 30 5.20 6.55 3.60
C TYR A 30 4.41 5.56 4.45
N THR A 31 4.57 5.67 5.76
CA THR A 31 3.65 5.08 6.74
C THR A 31 2.49 6.02 7.00
N LEU A 32 2.77 7.32 7.15
CA LEU A 32 1.77 8.38 7.31
C LEU A 32 1.98 9.44 6.23
N LEU A 33 0.93 9.77 5.47
CA LEU A 33 0.98 10.83 4.47
C LEU A 33 -0.29 11.69 4.51
N GLY A 34 -0.13 12.98 4.82
CA GLY A 34 -1.11 14.03 4.55
C GLY A 34 -0.76 14.73 3.23
N SER A 35 -1.27 14.22 2.12
CA SER A 35 -0.89 14.62 0.75
C SER A 35 -1.30 16.04 0.35
N ASN A 36 -2.32 16.62 0.98
CA ASN A 36 -2.81 17.97 0.71
C ASN A 36 -3.23 18.71 2.00
N GLY A 37 -2.68 18.28 3.14
CA GLY A 37 -3.17 18.65 4.47
C GLY A 37 -2.05 18.64 5.50
N ILE A 38 -2.46 18.65 6.76
CA ILE A 38 -1.54 18.53 7.89
C ILE A 38 -1.41 17.07 8.31
N VAL A 39 -0.28 16.73 8.92
CA VAL A 39 -0.15 15.55 9.78
C VAL A 39 0.11 16.08 11.19
N ASN A 40 -0.86 15.91 12.08
CA ASN A 40 -0.78 16.34 13.47
C ASN A 40 -0.71 15.11 14.39
N LEU A 41 0.47 14.89 14.95
CA LEU A 41 0.74 13.85 15.93
C LEU A 41 0.77 14.48 17.31
N GLY A 42 -0.26 14.15 18.12
CA GLY A 42 -0.52 14.72 19.43
C GLY A 42 0.67 14.61 20.39
N SER A 43 0.79 13.55 21.17
CA SER A 43 1.89 13.36 22.11
C SER A 43 2.29 11.90 22.21
N ALA A 44 3.57 11.65 22.46
CA ALA A 44 4.12 10.31 22.68
C ALA A 44 3.84 9.29 21.54
N ALA A 45 3.61 9.79 20.31
CA ALA A 45 3.49 8.93 19.14
C ALA A 45 4.86 8.36 18.76
N ASP A 46 4.94 7.05 18.55
CA ASP A 46 6.14 6.36 18.12
C ASP A 46 5.91 5.76 16.73
N ILE A 47 6.37 6.46 15.68
CA ILE A 47 6.12 6.12 14.29
C ILE A 47 7.30 5.34 13.71
N LYS A 48 7.11 4.06 13.41
CA LYS A 48 8.10 3.20 12.73
C LYS A 48 7.94 3.28 11.22
N GLY A 49 8.35 4.40 10.63
CA GLY A 49 8.44 4.60 9.19
C GLY A 49 8.39 6.06 8.77
N ASN A 50 8.31 6.30 7.46
CA ASN A 50 8.40 7.65 6.92
C ASN A 50 7.08 8.42 7.08
N VAL A 51 7.18 9.74 7.28
CA VAL A 51 6.04 10.65 7.43
C VAL A 51 6.10 11.77 6.39
N GLY A 52 4.96 12.10 5.79
CA GLY A 52 4.83 13.18 4.81
C GLY A 52 3.67 14.11 5.16
N ALA A 53 3.89 15.44 5.13
CA ALA A 53 2.83 16.43 5.35
C ALA A 53 2.95 17.63 4.39
N ALA A 54 2.00 17.74 3.46
CA ALA A 54 2.06 18.74 2.39
C ALA A 54 1.97 20.19 2.88
N ASN A 55 1.27 20.43 3.99
CA ASN A 55 1.12 21.75 4.58
C ASN A 55 1.96 21.90 5.86
N ALA A 56 1.66 21.13 6.90
CA ALA A 56 2.38 21.18 8.15
C ALA A 56 2.50 19.81 8.80
N LEU A 57 3.70 19.47 9.25
CA LEU A 57 3.95 18.38 10.19
C LEU A 57 3.97 18.96 11.59
N ILE A 58 3.01 18.58 12.42
CA ILE A 58 2.90 19.01 13.82
C ILE A 58 3.24 17.82 14.71
N LEU A 59 4.30 17.96 15.51
CA LEU A 59 4.80 16.96 16.43
C LEU A 59 4.71 17.50 17.84
N GLY A 60 3.80 17.00 18.67
CA GLY A 60 3.78 17.39 20.09
C GLY A 60 4.78 16.62 20.94
N SER A 61 4.65 16.74 22.27
CA SER A 61 5.69 16.29 23.20
C SER A 61 5.91 14.78 23.12
N GLY A 62 7.18 14.36 23.05
CA GLY A 62 7.60 12.97 23.07
C GLY A 62 7.31 12.18 21.80
N VAL A 63 6.88 12.83 20.71
CA VAL A 63 6.71 12.16 19.42
C VAL A 63 8.08 11.74 18.86
N ALA A 64 8.20 10.50 18.40
CA ALA A 64 9.38 9.97 17.74
C ALA A 64 9.02 9.42 16.36
N VAL A 65 9.70 9.91 15.32
CA VAL A 65 9.59 9.38 13.95
C VAL A 65 10.88 8.62 13.63
N HIS A 66 10.79 7.32 13.44
CA HIS A 66 11.95 6.43 13.17
C HIS A 66 12.26 6.27 11.68
N GLY A 67 11.71 7.12 10.82
CA GLY A 67 12.03 7.21 9.39
C GLY A 67 12.32 8.66 8.97
N ASP A 68 12.30 8.89 7.66
CA ASP A 68 12.39 10.22 7.07
C ASP A 68 11.07 10.99 7.26
N ALA A 69 11.19 12.31 7.39
CA ALA A 69 10.05 13.22 7.43
C ALA A 69 10.14 14.23 6.29
N TYR A 70 9.07 14.36 5.51
CA TYR A 70 8.96 15.34 4.42
C TYR A 70 7.83 16.31 4.75
N TYR A 71 8.09 17.60 4.77
CA TYR A 71 7.07 18.59 5.16
C TYR A 71 7.30 19.94 4.52
N ARG A 72 6.25 20.73 4.31
CA ARG A 72 6.42 22.14 3.91
C ARG A 72 6.80 23.02 5.11
N THR A 73 6.12 22.81 6.23
CA THR A 73 6.41 23.46 7.52
C THR A 73 6.43 22.40 8.60
N VAL A 74 7.26 22.58 9.62
CA VAL A 74 7.26 21.74 10.82
C VAL A 74 7.02 22.59 12.07
N VAL A 75 6.15 22.11 12.95
CA VAL A 75 5.96 22.64 14.31
C VAL A 75 6.23 21.50 15.27
N SER A 76 7.33 21.58 16.01
CA SER A 76 7.81 20.49 16.85
C SER A 76 7.94 20.95 18.30
N ALA A 77 7.41 20.17 19.23
CA ALA A 77 7.71 20.30 20.64
C ALA A 77 9.21 20.01 20.90
N PRO A 78 9.80 20.54 21.98
CA PRO A 78 11.23 20.36 22.26
C PRO A 78 11.69 18.90 22.41
N SER A 79 10.79 18.01 22.84
CA SER A 79 11.06 16.58 23.06
C SER A 79 10.74 15.69 21.86
N ALA A 80 10.21 16.25 20.77
CA ALA A 80 9.93 15.48 19.56
C ALA A 80 11.19 15.24 18.74
N THR A 81 11.27 14.08 18.09
CA THR A 81 12.44 13.63 17.34
C THR A 81 12.08 13.05 15.98
N ILE A 82 12.96 13.26 15.01
CA ILE A 82 12.96 12.60 13.70
C ILE A 82 14.33 11.93 13.59
N ALA A 83 14.38 10.61 13.58
CA ALA A 83 15.61 9.83 13.55
C ALA A 83 16.23 9.78 12.14
N GLY A 84 15.39 9.76 11.10
CA GLY A 84 15.83 9.87 9.71
C GLY A 84 16.03 11.32 9.28
N THR A 85 15.91 11.58 7.98
CA THR A 85 16.09 12.91 7.42
C THR A 85 14.82 13.74 7.55
N GLY A 86 14.89 14.88 8.24
CA GLY A 86 13.83 15.91 8.21
C GLY A 86 14.04 16.87 7.04
N THR A 87 13.24 16.74 5.98
CA THR A 87 13.37 17.52 4.75
C THR A 87 12.22 18.51 4.58
N THR A 88 12.55 19.80 4.57
CA THR A 88 11.62 20.84 4.11
C THR A 88 11.45 20.73 2.60
N GLN A 89 10.26 20.35 2.15
CA GLN A 89 9.93 20.20 0.74
C GLN A 89 8.96 21.30 0.28
N GLY A 90 9.52 22.36 -0.29
CA GLY A 90 8.77 23.50 -0.80
C GLY A 90 8.12 23.30 -2.16
N SER A 91 8.57 22.30 -2.93
CA SER A 91 8.14 22.07 -4.32
C SER A 91 6.65 21.73 -4.40
N SER A 92 5.88 22.56 -5.11
CA SER A 92 4.48 22.26 -5.43
C SER A 92 4.36 21.00 -6.30
N THR A 93 5.31 20.79 -7.21
CA THR A 93 5.33 19.62 -8.10
C THR A 93 5.43 18.31 -7.31
N PHE A 94 6.30 18.26 -6.30
CA PHE A 94 6.46 17.10 -5.43
C PHE A 94 5.15 16.71 -4.72
N TRP A 95 4.46 17.69 -4.14
CA TRP A 95 3.19 17.40 -3.44
C TRP A 95 2.07 17.09 -4.44
N SER A 96 2.04 17.76 -5.59
CA SER A 96 1.05 17.48 -6.62
C SER A 96 1.19 16.09 -7.23
N SER A 97 2.40 15.53 -7.32
CA SER A 97 2.59 14.15 -7.79
C SER A 97 2.04 13.15 -6.77
N LEU A 98 2.30 13.35 -5.47
CA LEU A 98 1.73 12.50 -4.41
C LEU A 98 0.19 12.56 -4.39
N VAL A 99 -0.40 13.75 -4.55
CA VAL A 99 -1.86 13.89 -4.67
C VAL A 99 -2.40 13.15 -5.89
N ALA A 100 -1.73 13.28 -7.04
CA ALA A 100 -2.12 12.58 -8.26
C ALA A 100 -2.01 11.06 -8.12
N ASP A 101 -0.96 10.56 -7.47
CA ASP A 101 -0.77 9.13 -7.20
C ASP A 101 -1.90 8.57 -6.31
N LEU A 102 -2.24 9.26 -5.21
CA LEU A 102 -3.32 8.83 -4.32
C LEU A 102 -4.69 8.88 -5.02
N ALA A 103 -4.96 9.94 -5.79
CA ALA A 103 -6.20 10.07 -6.53
C ALA A 103 -6.35 8.96 -7.59
N LYS A 104 -5.27 8.67 -8.33
CA LYS A 104 -5.22 7.59 -9.32
C LYS A 104 -5.42 6.23 -8.66
N ALA A 105 -4.74 5.95 -7.55
CA ALA A 105 -4.88 4.70 -6.82
C ALA A 105 -6.33 4.50 -6.32
N SER A 106 -6.94 5.56 -5.78
CA SER A 106 -8.33 5.52 -5.31
C SER A 106 -9.33 5.33 -6.44
N GLN A 107 -9.11 5.99 -7.59
CA GLN A 107 -9.91 5.80 -8.79
C GLN A 107 -9.81 4.36 -9.32
N GLN A 108 -8.59 3.79 -9.36
CA GLN A 108 -8.36 2.39 -9.75
C GLN A 108 -9.08 1.42 -8.81
N ALA A 109 -8.95 1.59 -7.49
CA ALA A 109 -9.68 0.79 -6.49
C ALA A 109 -11.19 0.84 -6.70
N SER A 110 -11.73 2.05 -6.89
CA SER A 110 -13.15 2.27 -7.10
C SER A 110 -13.65 1.62 -8.40
N ALA A 111 -12.83 1.65 -9.46
CA ALA A 111 -13.15 1.09 -10.78
C ALA A 111 -13.17 -0.45 -10.79
N LEU A 112 -12.42 -1.11 -9.90
CA LEU A 112 -12.48 -2.57 -9.72
C LEU A 112 -13.84 -3.02 -9.13
N GLY A 113 -14.61 -2.09 -8.57
CA GLY A 113 -16.02 -2.28 -8.27
C GLY A 113 -16.27 -3.18 -7.05
N GLY A 114 -17.19 -4.13 -7.21
CA GLY A 114 -17.77 -4.94 -6.13
C GLY A 114 -19.24 -4.58 -5.87
N LYS A 115 -20.10 -5.58 -5.69
CA LYS A 115 -21.51 -5.34 -5.34
C LYS A 115 -21.56 -4.70 -3.96
N ASN A 116 -22.24 -3.56 -3.86
CA ASN A 116 -22.45 -2.90 -2.57
C ASN A 116 -23.20 -3.84 -1.61
N GLN A 117 -22.59 -4.12 -0.45
CA GLN A 117 -23.13 -5.03 0.56
C GLN A 117 -23.77 -4.29 1.76
N GLY A 118 -24.02 -2.99 1.62
CA GLY A 118 -24.59 -2.17 2.69
C GLY A 118 -23.53 -1.71 3.68
N SER A 119 -23.76 -1.90 4.98
CA SER A 119 -22.86 -1.43 6.03
C SER A 119 -22.35 -2.56 6.89
N ILE A 120 -21.09 -2.49 7.31
CA ILE A 120 -20.51 -3.40 8.30
C ILE A 120 -20.80 -2.83 9.69
N MET A 121 -21.72 -3.45 10.44
CA MET A 121 -22.14 -2.99 11.78
C MET A 121 -22.06 -4.09 12.85
N SER A 122 -21.59 -5.27 12.47
CA SER A 122 -21.48 -6.49 13.29
C SER A 122 -20.24 -7.27 12.89
N ASN A 123 -19.93 -8.32 13.66
CA ASN A 123 -18.86 -9.25 13.32
C ASN A 123 -19.08 -9.78 11.90
N THR A 124 -18.11 -9.52 11.04
CA THR A 124 -18.18 -9.82 9.60
C THR A 124 -16.90 -10.52 9.19
N VAL A 125 -17.02 -11.63 8.46
CA VAL A 125 -15.88 -12.37 7.91
C VAL A 125 -15.97 -12.32 6.40
N LEU A 126 -14.98 -11.72 5.75
CA LEU A 126 -14.83 -11.72 4.31
C LEU A 126 -13.77 -12.74 3.95
N LYS A 127 -14.14 -13.72 3.12
CA LYS A 127 -13.23 -14.76 2.65
C LYS A 127 -12.75 -14.39 1.26
N SER A 128 -11.49 -14.70 0.99
CA SER A 128 -10.92 -14.54 -0.34
C SER A 128 -11.67 -15.40 -1.36
N SER A 129 -11.93 -14.84 -2.54
CA SER A 129 -12.54 -15.50 -3.70
C SER A 129 -11.52 -15.92 -4.77
N GLY A 130 -10.22 -15.83 -4.47
CA GLY A 130 -9.14 -16.08 -5.42
C GLY A 130 -7.98 -15.14 -5.16
N ASP A 131 -7.21 -14.82 -6.19
CA ASP A 131 -6.02 -13.99 -5.99
C ASP A 131 -6.37 -12.51 -5.67
N LEU A 132 -7.53 -12.02 -6.11
CA LEU A 132 -8.06 -10.70 -5.78
C LEU A 132 -9.53 -10.77 -5.37
N SER A 133 -9.84 -10.17 -4.23
CA SER A 133 -11.20 -10.06 -3.69
C SER A 133 -11.57 -8.58 -3.49
N VAL A 134 -12.63 -8.13 -4.16
CA VAL A 134 -13.07 -6.72 -4.13
C VAL A 134 -14.46 -6.62 -3.52
N PHE A 135 -14.59 -5.78 -2.49
CA PHE A 135 -15.84 -5.56 -1.76
C PHE A 135 -16.19 -4.07 -1.71
N SER A 136 -17.48 -3.77 -1.82
CA SER A 136 -17.99 -2.40 -1.72
C SER A 136 -18.97 -2.27 -0.56
N TYR A 137 -18.80 -1.24 0.26
CA TYR A 137 -19.67 -0.93 1.40
C TYR A 137 -20.03 0.56 1.43
N ASN A 138 -21.26 0.85 1.88
CA ASN A 138 -21.67 2.19 2.26
C ASN A 138 -20.92 2.65 3.50
N ASN A 139 -20.86 1.84 4.55
CA ASN A 139 -20.22 2.26 5.79
C ASN A 139 -19.48 1.10 6.45
N LEU A 140 -18.43 1.44 7.19
CA LEU A 140 -17.78 0.55 8.14
C LEU A 140 -17.96 1.20 9.52
N LEU A 141 -18.82 0.62 10.36
CA LEU A 141 -19.26 1.18 11.63
C LEU A 141 -19.12 0.12 12.73
N LEU A 142 -17.90 -0.09 13.20
CA LEU A 142 -17.60 -1.09 14.21
C LEU A 142 -17.42 -0.44 15.59
N SER A 143 -18.07 -1.01 16.59
CA SER A 143 -17.93 -0.59 17.99
C SER A 143 -18.14 -1.77 18.95
N GLY A 144 -17.75 -1.60 20.22
CA GLY A 144 -18.06 -2.59 21.27
C GLY A 144 -17.45 -3.96 21.03
N GLY A 145 -16.16 -4.00 20.65
CA GLY A 145 -15.42 -5.25 20.39
C GLY A 145 -15.76 -5.95 19.08
N LYS A 146 -16.60 -5.36 18.22
CA LYS A 146 -16.97 -5.96 16.93
C LYS A 146 -15.81 -5.94 15.94
N SER A 147 -15.77 -6.92 15.03
CA SER A 147 -14.66 -7.06 14.10
C SER A 147 -15.06 -7.24 12.63
N LEU A 148 -14.17 -6.77 11.75
CA LEU A 148 -14.08 -7.17 10.36
C LEU A 148 -12.86 -8.09 10.23
N THR A 149 -13.10 -9.37 9.90
CA THR A 149 -12.02 -10.33 9.63
C THR A 149 -11.90 -10.55 8.13
N LEU A 150 -10.71 -10.32 7.58
CA LEU A 150 -10.35 -10.66 6.21
C LEU A 150 -9.56 -11.96 6.23
N LYS A 151 -10.12 -13.02 5.63
CA LYS A 151 -9.58 -14.38 5.68
C LYS A 151 -9.14 -14.84 4.30
N GLY A 152 -7.87 -15.18 4.16
CA GLY A 152 -7.28 -15.70 2.93
C GLY A 152 -6.04 -16.54 3.21
N LYS A 153 -5.24 -16.74 2.17
CA LYS A 153 -3.89 -17.32 2.26
C LYS A 153 -2.85 -16.29 1.80
N ALA A 154 -1.58 -16.56 2.06
CA ALA A 154 -0.49 -15.70 1.61
C ALA A 154 -0.57 -15.45 0.09
N GLY A 155 -0.50 -14.18 -0.30
CA GLY A 155 -0.63 -13.73 -1.69
C GLY A 155 -2.05 -13.39 -2.13
N ASP A 156 -3.09 -13.75 -1.36
CA ASP A 156 -4.46 -13.28 -1.63
C ASP A 156 -4.56 -11.78 -1.33
N GLN A 157 -5.24 -11.05 -2.21
CA GLN A 157 -5.39 -9.59 -2.10
C GLN A 157 -6.83 -9.18 -1.81
N PHE A 158 -6.98 -8.12 -1.03
CA PHE A 158 -8.27 -7.52 -0.71
C PHE A 158 -8.31 -6.03 -1.07
N ILE A 159 -9.40 -5.63 -1.71
CA ILE A 159 -9.76 -4.22 -1.87
C ILE A 159 -11.13 -3.99 -1.25
N ILE A 160 -11.20 -3.12 -0.27
CA ILE A 160 -12.42 -2.74 0.42
C ILE A 160 -12.74 -1.28 0.09
N ASN A 161 -13.69 -1.08 -0.82
CA ASN A 161 -14.20 0.24 -1.22
C ASN A 161 -15.27 0.71 -0.23
N ILE A 162 -15.09 1.88 0.37
CA ILE A 162 -16.00 2.45 1.39
C ILE A 162 -16.35 3.89 1.01
N SER A 163 -17.63 4.16 0.76
CA SER A 163 -18.08 5.46 0.22
C SER A 163 -18.73 6.41 1.23
N GLY A 164 -19.18 5.89 2.38
CA GLY A 164 -19.87 6.65 3.43
C GLY A 164 -19.00 6.84 4.66
N ASN A 165 -19.44 6.42 5.84
CA ASN A 165 -18.71 6.62 7.09
C ASN A 165 -17.70 5.49 7.34
N PHE A 166 -16.52 5.85 7.85
CA PHE A 166 -15.55 4.92 8.40
C PHE A 166 -15.38 5.22 9.89
N MET A 167 -15.92 4.35 10.73
CA MET A 167 -15.93 4.49 12.18
C MET A 167 -15.51 3.20 12.90
N LEU A 168 -14.49 3.31 13.74
CA LEU A 168 -14.04 2.27 14.66
C LEU A 168 -14.01 2.83 16.09
N GLY A 169 -14.47 2.07 17.07
CA GLY A 169 -14.39 2.47 18.48
C GLY A 169 -14.61 1.32 19.45
N GLY A 170 -14.44 1.58 20.74
CA GLY A 170 -14.79 0.63 21.80
C GLY A 170 -14.18 -0.76 21.63
N GLY A 171 -12.90 -0.84 21.24
CA GLY A 171 -12.18 -2.11 21.04
C GLY A 171 -12.50 -2.85 19.74
N ALA A 172 -13.12 -2.19 18.76
CA ALA A 172 -13.35 -2.77 17.44
C ALA A 172 -12.04 -3.15 16.73
N ALA A 173 -12.09 -4.13 15.83
CA ALA A 173 -10.89 -4.66 15.19
C ALA A 173 -11.06 -4.94 13.69
N ILE A 174 -10.04 -4.60 12.91
CA ILE A 174 -9.80 -5.15 11.58
C ILE A 174 -8.73 -6.24 11.73
N ILE A 175 -9.10 -7.47 11.44
CA ILE A 175 -8.28 -8.67 11.68
C ILE A 175 -7.90 -9.29 10.33
N LEU A 176 -6.62 -9.54 10.14
CA LEU A 176 -6.10 -10.26 8.97
C LEU A 176 -5.80 -11.71 9.38
N ASP A 177 -6.46 -12.67 8.73
CA ASP A 177 -6.31 -14.12 8.98
C ASP A 177 -5.71 -14.79 7.75
N GLY A 178 -4.40 -15.07 7.82
CA GLY A 178 -3.65 -15.75 6.76
C GLY A 178 -3.19 -14.86 5.59
N ILE A 179 -3.36 -13.55 5.69
CA ILE A 179 -2.97 -12.55 4.67
C ILE A 179 -2.06 -11.47 5.26
N SER A 180 -1.18 -10.88 4.44
CA SER A 180 -0.34 -9.75 4.84
C SER A 180 -1.12 -8.45 4.76
N ALA A 181 -0.79 -7.48 5.61
CA ALA A 181 -1.34 -6.14 5.53
C ALA A 181 -0.97 -5.40 4.23
N ASP A 182 0.18 -5.73 3.62
CA ASP A 182 0.57 -5.21 2.31
C ASP A 182 -0.44 -5.56 1.21
N ASP A 183 -1.11 -6.69 1.34
CA ASP A 183 -2.04 -7.23 0.33
C ASP A 183 -3.49 -6.75 0.55
N VAL A 184 -3.71 -5.82 1.51
CA VAL A 184 -5.03 -5.29 1.86
C VAL A 184 -5.07 -3.77 1.65
N LEU A 185 -6.00 -3.31 0.82
CA LEU A 185 -6.29 -1.89 0.59
C LEU A 185 -7.73 -1.54 1.00
N PHE A 186 -7.86 -0.61 1.93
CA PHE A 186 -9.10 0.11 2.24
C PHE A 186 -9.12 1.41 1.45
N ASN A 187 -9.93 1.47 0.40
CA ASN A 187 -10.13 2.68 -0.38
C ASN A 187 -11.37 3.43 0.13
N TYR A 188 -11.14 4.61 0.69
CA TYR A 188 -12.16 5.45 1.29
C TYR A 188 -12.41 6.70 0.44
N THR A 189 -13.65 6.86 -0.03
CA THR A 189 -14.07 8.00 -0.86
C THR A 189 -15.10 8.89 -0.18
N GLY A 190 -15.46 8.60 1.08
CA GLY A 190 -16.37 9.43 1.87
C GLY A 190 -15.68 10.65 2.49
N SER A 191 -16.37 11.31 3.43
CA SER A 191 -15.90 12.55 4.09
C SER A 191 -15.67 12.43 5.60
N ASN A 192 -16.12 11.35 6.25
CA ASN A 192 -16.06 11.12 7.69
C ASN A 192 -15.28 9.84 8.02
N PHE A 193 -13.97 9.99 8.22
CA PHE A 193 -13.06 8.95 8.67
C PHE A 193 -12.63 9.23 10.11
N ASN A 194 -13.25 8.52 11.06
CA ASN A 194 -13.04 8.75 12.49
C ASN A 194 -12.88 7.42 13.23
N VAL A 195 -11.69 7.17 13.76
CA VAL A 195 -11.37 5.93 14.46
C VAL A 195 -10.99 6.30 15.88
N ALA A 196 -11.86 6.04 16.84
CA ALA A 196 -11.65 6.43 18.23
C ALA A 196 -10.63 5.53 18.94
N ALA A 197 -10.80 4.20 18.86
CA ALA A 197 -9.93 3.20 19.49
C ALA A 197 -10.17 1.81 18.86
N GLY A 198 -9.21 0.90 18.95
CA GLY A 198 -9.33 -0.44 18.37
C GLY A 198 -8.05 -1.00 17.77
N THR A 199 -8.18 -1.99 16.89
CA THR A 199 -7.07 -2.59 16.14
C THR A 199 -7.26 -2.39 14.65
N MET A 200 -6.22 -1.93 13.96
CA MET A 200 -6.23 -1.74 12.51
C MET A 200 -5.00 -2.38 11.88
N ALA A 201 -5.19 -2.94 10.69
CA ALA A 201 -4.14 -3.51 9.85
C ALA A 201 -4.51 -3.30 8.38
N GLY A 202 -3.52 -3.01 7.53
CA GLY A 202 -3.69 -2.79 6.09
C GLY A 202 -3.32 -1.38 5.62
N ASN A 203 -3.54 -1.14 4.32
CA ASN A 203 -3.33 0.15 3.67
C ASN A 203 -4.64 0.94 3.64
N PHE A 204 -4.67 2.15 4.19
CA PHE A 204 -5.85 3.01 4.23
C PHE A 204 -5.61 4.22 3.33
N LEU A 205 -6.44 4.35 2.30
CA LEU A 205 -6.36 5.39 1.29
C LEU A 205 -7.59 6.30 1.39
N ALA A 206 -7.40 7.57 1.72
CA ALA A 206 -8.47 8.57 1.85
C ALA A 206 -8.06 9.93 1.23
N PRO A 207 -7.84 10.00 -0.10
CA PRO A 207 -7.24 11.18 -0.75
C PRO A 207 -8.04 12.47 -0.56
N ASN A 208 -9.35 12.36 -0.28
CA ASN A 208 -10.27 13.49 -0.15
C ASN A 208 -10.76 13.71 1.28
N ALA A 209 -10.24 12.99 2.27
CA ALA A 209 -10.68 13.11 3.66
C ALA A 209 -9.50 13.23 4.62
N THR A 210 -9.76 13.93 5.72
CA THR A 210 -8.87 13.92 6.88
C THR A 210 -9.20 12.69 7.73
N MET A 211 -8.18 11.90 8.07
CA MET A 211 -8.33 10.79 9.01
C MET A 211 -8.16 11.33 10.43
N VAL A 212 -9.18 11.16 11.26
CA VAL A 212 -9.11 11.44 12.70
C VAL A 212 -8.88 10.12 13.43
N LEU A 213 -7.72 9.99 14.05
CA LEU A 213 -7.25 8.77 14.70
C LEU A 213 -7.08 9.03 16.21
N GLY A 214 -7.92 8.42 17.01
CA GLY A 214 -7.96 8.57 18.45
C GLY A 214 -6.88 7.79 19.17
N ASP A 215 -6.94 7.86 20.49
CA ASP A 215 -6.05 7.17 21.40
C ASP A 215 -6.44 5.69 21.58
N GLY A 216 -5.50 4.86 22.02
CA GLY A 216 -5.77 3.43 22.24
C GLY A 216 -5.94 2.61 20.94
N LEU A 217 -5.38 3.10 19.83
CA LEU A 217 -5.23 2.30 18.62
C LEU A 217 -4.01 1.39 18.70
N HIS A 218 -4.22 0.11 18.42
CA HIS A 218 -3.17 -0.85 18.12
C HIS A 218 -2.95 -0.91 16.60
N LEU A 219 -1.77 -0.46 16.17
CA LEU A 219 -1.45 -0.18 14.78
C LEU A 219 -0.21 -1.00 14.37
N ASP A 220 -0.47 -2.21 13.89
CA ASP A 220 0.58 -3.13 13.41
C ASP A 220 0.34 -3.51 11.94
N GLY A 221 1.36 -3.29 11.10
CA GLY A 221 1.25 -3.41 9.65
C GLY A 221 0.22 -2.44 9.08
N VAL A 222 0.40 -1.14 9.30
CA VAL A 222 -0.51 -0.11 8.76
C VAL A 222 0.18 0.89 7.86
N ARG A 223 -0.60 1.45 6.93
CA ARG A 223 -0.23 2.64 6.16
C ARG A 223 -1.45 3.55 6.05
N PHE A 224 -1.29 4.83 6.36
CA PHE A 224 -2.35 5.84 6.27
C PHE A 224 -1.97 6.91 5.24
N LEU A 225 -2.66 6.93 4.11
CA LEU A 225 -2.45 7.87 3.01
C LEU A 225 -3.73 8.69 2.80
N ALA A 226 -3.72 9.94 3.22
CA ALA A 226 -4.93 10.75 3.30
C ALA A 226 -4.72 12.16 2.75
N GLN A 227 -5.81 12.95 2.71
CA GLN A 227 -5.69 14.40 2.54
C GLN A 227 -4.91 14.99 3.71
N GLY A 228 -5.28 14.62 4.93
CA GLY A 228 -4.63 15.00 6.18
C GLY A 228 -4.84 13.94 7.26
N ILE A 229 -4.05 14.00 8.33
CA ILE A 229 -4.10 13.07 9.45
C ILE A 229 -4.02 13.87 10.75
N ILE A 230 -4.93 13.59 11.68
CA ILE A 230 -4.92 14.19 13.01
C ILE A 230 -5.11 13.07 14.02
N GLY A 231 -4.19 12.93 14.97
CA GLY A 231 -4.38 11.92 16.01
C GLY A 231 -3.38 11.94 17.15
N ASN A 232 -3.77 11.32 18.26
CA ASN A 232 -2.90 11.04 19.39
C ASN A 232 -2.46 9.57 19.34
N LEU A 233 -1.73 9.25 18.27
CA LEU A 233 -1.28 7.88 18.01
C LEU A 233 -0.29 7.44 19.09
N GLN A 234 -0.33 6.15 19.44
CA GLN A 234 0.70 5.52 20.27
C GLN A 234 1.82 5.00 19.36
N THR A 235 2.09 3.70 19.37
CA THR A 235 3.07 3.09 18.47
C THR A 235 2.39 2.73 17.14
N VAL A 236 3.02 3.14 16.03
CA VAL A 236 2.60 2.83 14.66
C VAL A 236 3.69 2.01 14.00
N HIS A 237 3.43 0.72 13.79
CA HIS A 237 4.30 -0.09 12.96
C HIS A 237 3.85 0.02 11.50
N GLY A 238 4.69 0.71 10.71
CA GLY A 238 4.50 0.76 9.27
C GLY A 238 4.62 -0.62 8.63
N LEU A 239 4.16 -0.71 7.39
CA LEU A 239 4.45 -1.86 6.55
C LEU A 239 5.97 -1.94 6.31
N THR A 240 6.53 -3.14 6.44
CA THR A 240 7.92 -3.37 6.05
C THR A 240 8.02 -3.11 4.55
N VAL A 241 8.79 -2.10 4.15
CA VAL A 241 9.07 -1.85 2.73
C VAL A 241 9.59 -3.17 2.17
N ARG A 242 8.93 -3.73 1.15
CA ARG A 242 9.48 -4.87 0.43
C ARG A 242 10.75 -4.36 -0.24
N ASP A 243 11.91 -4.62 0.38
CA ASP A 243 13.24 -4.15 -0.05
C ASP A 243 13.70 -4.71 -1.41
N THR A 244 12.80 -5.32 -2.16
CA THR A 244 13.03 -5.65 -3.55
C THR A 244 11.85 -5.14 -4.36
N PRO A 245 12.05 -4.20 -5.31
CA PRO A 245 11.22 -4.20 -6.49
C PRO A 245 11.20 -5.65 -6.99
N PRO A 246 10.07 -6.22 -7.43
CA PRO A 246 10.13 -7.49 -8.14
C PRO A 246 11.15 -7.29 -9.26
N THR A 247 12.32 -7.88 -9.08
CA THR A 247 13.28 -8.02 -10.16
C THR A 247 12.61 -9.04 -11.02
N ASN A 248 11.74 -8.57 -11.91
CA ASN A 248 11.42 -9.30 -13.10
C ASN A 248 12.79 -9.76 -13.60
N PRO A 249 13.08 -11.07 -13.71
CA PRO A 249 14.10 -11.47 -14.65
C PRO A 249 13.56 -10.91 -15.96
N VAL A 250 14.06 -9.73 -16.34
CA VAL A 250 13.82 -9.16 -17.66
C VAL A 250 14.17 -10.32 -18.56
N PRO A 251 13.20 -10.92 -19.28
CA PRO A 251 13.51 -12.04 -20.15
C PRO A 251 14.69 -11.56 -20.96
N GLU A 252 15.84 -12.25 -20.84
CA GLU A 252 17.07 -11.85 -21.51
C GLU A 252 16.65 -11.45 -22.91
N PRO A 253 16.82 -10.17 -23.30
CA PRO A 253 16.09 -9.65 -24.43
C PRO A 253 16.38 -10.60 -25.59
N ALA A 254 15.35 -10.97 -26.35
CA ALA A 254 15.49 -11.92 -27.45
C ALA A 254 16.61 -11.52 -28.43
N SER A 255 17.15 -10.30 -28.32
CA SER A 255 18.42 -9.87 -28.88
C SER A 255 19.63 -10.76 -28.51
N LEU A 256 19.80 -11.25 -27.28
CA LEU A 256 20.90 -12.17 -26.94
C LEU A 256 20.73 -13.52 -27.65
N ALA A 257 19.50 -14.05 -27.68
CA ALA A 257 19.18 -15.24 -28.46
C ALA A 257 19.35 -15.00 -29.98
N LEU A 258 18.94 -13.84 -30.50
CA LEU A 258 19.09 -13.45 -31.91
C LEU A 258 20.56 -13.22 -32.29
N VAL A 259 21.37 -12.65 -31.40
CA VAL A 259 22.81 -12.49 -31.61
C VAL A 259 23.49 -13.85 -31.60
N ALA A 260 23.15 -14.74 -30.66
CA ALA A 260 23.66 -16.10 -30.63
C ALA A 260 23.27 -16.89 -31.89
N LEU A 261 22.01 -16.80 -32.33
CA LEU A 261 21.53 -17.43 -33.56
C LEU A 261 22.17 -16.82 -34.81
N GLY A 262 22.39 -15.50 -34.83
CA GLY A 262 23.08 -14.79 -35.92
C GLY A 262 24.55 -15.19 -36.04
N LEU A 263 25.26 -15.34 -34.91
CA LEU A 263 26.64 -15.81 -34.88
C LEU A 263 26.76 -17.28 -35.31
N LEU A 264 25.84 -18.14 -34.88
CA LEU A 264 25.77 -19.52 -35.34
C LEU A 264 25.47 -19.62 -36.84
N GLY A 265 24.52 -18.83 -37.34
CA GLY A 265 24.16 -18.78 -38.76
C GLY A 265 25.31 -18.31 -39.64
N THR A 266 26.00 -17.24 -39.25
CA THR A 266 27.17 -16.71 -39.99
C THR A 266 28.36 -17.66 -39.95
N GLY A 267 28.65 -18.29 -38.81
CA GLY A 267 29.70 -19.31 -38.68
C GLY A 267 29.48 -20.51 -39.61
N LEU A 268 28.24 -21.00 -39.70
CA LEU A 268 27.87 -22.10 -40.61
C LEU A 268 27.98 -21.68 -42.09
N ALA A 269 27.61 -20.45 -42.44
CA ALA A 269 27.71 -19.94 -43.80
C ALA A 269 29.17 -19.78 -44.27
N VAL A 270 30.05 -19.26 -43.42
CA VAL A 270 31.48 -19.09 -43.72
C VAL A 270 32.17 -20.45 -43.90
N ARG A 271 31.82 -21.45 -43.09
CA ARG A 271 32.39 -22.81 -43.20
C ARG A 271 32.03 -23.50 -44.51
N ARG A 272 30.86 -23.23 -45.10
CA ARG A 272 30.44 -23.78 -46.40
C ARG A 272 31.19 -23.19 -47.59
N ARG A 273 31.71 -21.96 -47.50
CA ARG A 273 32.48 -21.33 -48.60
C ARG A 273 33.95 -21.77 -48.68
N ARG A 274 34.49 -22.37 -47.62
CA ARG A 274 35.90 -22.81 -47.55
C ARG A 274 36.08 -24.31 -47.86
N ARG A 275 35.00 -25.02 -48.19
CA ARG A 275 35.03 -26.37 -48.73
C ARG A 275 34.60 -26.31 -50.19
#